data_AF-A0A9P0Z3R7-F1
#
_entry.id   AF-A0A9P0Z3R7-F1
#
_cell.length_a   1.000
_cell.length_b   1.000
_cell.length_c   1.000
_cell.angle_alpha   90.00
_cell.angle_beta   90.00
_cell.angle_gamma   90.00
#
_symmetry.space_group_name_H-M   'P 1'
#
loop_
_entity.id
_entity.type
_entity.pdbx_description
1 polymer ?
#
loop_
_entity_poly.entity_id
_entity_poly.type
_entity_poly.pdbx_seq_one_letter_code
_entity_poly.pdbx_strand_id
1 'polypeptide(L)'
;MFGGTAVKSMILHWGQENVPDISNTFDFIIASDCTFFKEFHEALAETIKSLLKKDSPSEALLFCPKRGDSLDKFLGKVIGSGLNFTIENNYDAEIWRRHQRFLYGDESWPNYEMDHCYPLLLRIRW
;
A
#
# COMPACT_ATOMS: atom_id res chain seq x y z
N MET A 1 7.30 21.84 -10.18
CA MET A 1 8.67 21.83 -9.61
C MET A 1 8.51 21.85 -8.10
N PHE A 2 9.20 20.98 -7.35
CA PHE A 2 8.96 20.75 -5.92
C PHE A 2 9.47 21.86 -4.98
N GLY A 3 9.65 23.09 -5.45
CA GLY A 3 10.14 24.22 -4.63
C GLY A 3 11.45 23.90 -3.91
N GLY A 4 11.53 24.24 -2.62
CA GLY A 4 12.67 23.92 -1.75
C GLY A 4 12.65 22.50 -1.15
N THR A 5 11.70 21.64 -1.55
CA THR A 5 11.60 20.28 -1.06
C THR A 5 12.76 19.44 -1.59
N ALA A 6 13.50 18.80 -0.68
CA ALA A 6 14.53 17.85 -1.06
C ALA A 6 13.89 16.58 -1.64
N VAL A 7 14.19 16.27 -2.90
CA VAL A 7 13.71 15.07 -3.59
C VAL A 7 14.90 14.22 -3.98
N LYS A 8 14.85 12.93 -3.66
CA LYS A 8 15.87 11.94 -4.01
C LYS A 8 15.20 10.70 -4.57
N SER A 9 15.88 10.04 -5.49
CA SER A 9 15.51 8.72 -6.00
C SER A 9 16.58 7.71 -5.63
N MET A 10 16.19 6.50 -5.28
CA MET A 10 17.11 5.39 -5.07
C MET A 10 16.44 4.08 -5.45
N ILE A 11 17.27 3.06 -5.70
CA ILE A 11 16.79 1.69 -5.87
C ILE A 11 16.52 1.14 -4.47
N LEU A 12 15.32 0.58 -4.28
CA LEU A 12 14.93 -0.11 -3.06
C LEU A 12 14.43 -1.51 -3.44
N HIS A 13 15.22 -2.53 -3.12
CA HIS A 13 14.82 -3.92 -3.29
C HIS A 13 14.23 -4.47 -2.00
N TRP A 14 13.00 -4.96 -2.05
CA TRP A 14 12.34 -5.55 -0.88
C TRP A 14 13.03 -6.85 -0.46
N GLY A 15 13.23 -7.04 0.84
CA GLY A 15 13.82 -8.27 1.39
C GLY A 15 15.34 -8.38 1.25
N GLN A 16 16.04 -7.29 0.91
CA GLN A 16 17.49 -7.23 1.01
C GLN A 16 17.91 -6.68 2.38
N GLU A 17 18.86 -7.35 3.04
CA GLU A 17 19.37 -6.98 4.37
C GLU A 17 20.11 -5.64 4.37
N ASN A 18 20.68 -5.24 3.22
CA ASN A 18 21.35 -3.95 3.05
C ASN A 18 20.32 -2.89 2.64
N VAL A 19 19.34 -2.63 3.50
CA VAL A 19 18.52 -1.42 3.34
C VAL A 19 19.47 -0.23 3.43
N PRO A 20 19.48 0.70 2.45
CA PRO A 20 20.29 1.92 2.55
C PRO A 20 20.01 2.65 3.88
N ASP A 21 20.89 3.57 4.29
CA ASP A 21 20.83 4.33 5.56
C ASP A 21 19.60 5.26 5.66
N ILE A 22 18.41 4.65 5.62
CA ILE A 22 17.07 5.24 5.58
C ILE A 22 16.08 4.43 6.44
N SER A 23 16.57 3.44 7.19
CA SER A 23 15.75 2.71 8.17
C SER A 23 15.24 3.66 9.25
N ASN A 24 14.00 3.49 9.68
CA ASN A 24 13.38 4.30 10.74
C ASN A 24 13.38 5.81 10.42
N THR A 25 13.20 6.20 9.14
CA THR A 25 13.30 7.61 8.72
C THR A 25 12.01 8.21 8.15
N PHE A 26 11.00 7.40 7.80
CA PHE A 26 9.80 7.90 7.13
C PHE A 26 8.60 7.98 8.06
N ASP A 27 7.97 9.16 8.09
CA ASP A 27 6.65 9.35 8.73
C ASP A 27 5.53 8.74 7.87
N PHE A 28 5.69 8.80 6.54
CA PHE A 28 4.74 8.25 5.59
C PHE A 28 5.46 7.40 4.54
N ILE A 29 4.93 6.22 4.28
CA ILE A 29 5.27 5.39 3.11
C ILE A 29 4.02 5.32 2.24
N ILE A 30 4.15 5.54 0.94
CA ILE A 30 3.02 5.46 0.01
C ILE A 30 3.36 4.41 -1.05
N ALA A 31 2.44 3.46 -1.28
CA ALA A 31 2.57 2.50 -2.36
C ALA A 31 1.21 2.17 -2.98
N SER A 32 1.21 1.72 -4.23
CA SER A 32 -0.02 1.38 -4.96
C SER A 32 0.17 0.07 -5.73
N ASP A 33 -0.83 -0.81 -5.63
CA ASP A 33 -0.90 -2.09 -6.33
C ASP A 33 0.36 -2.98 -6.18
N CYS A 34 0.96 -2.96 -4.98
CA CYS A 34 2.20 -3.67 -4.67
C CYS A 34 1.97 -5.08 -4.10
N THR A 35 0.72 -5.54 -3.98
CA THR A 35 0.35 -6.80 -3.31
C THR A 35 0.01 -7.93 -4.28
N PHE A 36 0.31 -7.77 -5.58
CA PHE A 36 0.00 -8.80 -6.59
C PHE A 36 0.87 -10.07 -6.46
N PHE A 37 2.19 -9.90 -6.33
CA PHE A 37 3.14 -11.01 -6.29
C PHE A 37 3.29 -11.54 -4.86
N LYS A 38 2.75 -12.74 -4.61
CA LYS A 38 2.65 -13.35 -3.27
C LYS A 38 4.02 -13.71 -2.70
N GLU A 39 4.98 -14.00 -3.57
CA GLU A 39 6.36 -14.34 -3.22
C GLU A 39 7.07 -13.19 -2.49
N PHE A 40 6.63 -11.94 -2.70
CA PHE A 40 7.26 -10.76 -2.12
C PHE A 40 6.49 -10.13 -0.96
N HIS A 41 5.35 -10.72 -0.54
CA HIS A 41 4.53 -10.15 0.54
C HIS A 41 5.30 -9.98 1.85
N GLU A 42 6.10 -10.98 2.22
CA GLU A 42 6.92 -10.95 3.43
C GLU A 42 8.04 -9.91 3.32
N ALA A 43 8.74 -9.89 2.20
CA ALA A 43 9.77 -8.90 1.91
C ALA A 43 9.22 -7.47 1.95
N LEU A 44 8.01 -7.23 1.41
CA LEU A 44 7.34 -5.94 1.45
C LEU A 44 6.96 -5.54 2.88
N ALA A 45 6.37 -6.44 3.67
CA ALA A 45 5.99 -6.17 5.05
C ALA A 45 7.20 -5.79 5.92
N GLU A 46 8.29 -6.55 5.83
CA GLU A 46 9.53 -6.24 6.54
C GLU A 46 10.19 -4.94 6.05
N THR A 47 10.07 -4.62 4.76
CA THR A 47 10.55 -3.34 4.22
C THR A 47 9.74 -2.16 4.76
N ILE A 48 8.41 -2.26 4.82
CA ILE A 48 7.55 -1.23 5.42
C ILE A 48 7.95 -1.02 6.88
N LYS A 49 8.08 -2.12 7.63
CA LYS A 49 8.50 -2.10 9.03
C LYS A 49 9.87 -1.45 9.25
N SER A 50 10.85 -1.76 8.40
CA SER A 50 12.21 -1.22 8.57
C SER A 50 12.29 0.27 8.28
N LEU A 51 11.46 0.77 7.36
CA LEU A 51 11.46 2.17 6.92
C LEU A 51 10.61 3.09 7.80
N LEU A 52 9.52 2.58 8.37
CA LEU A 52 8.63 3.36 9.25
C LEU A 52 9.34 3.80 10.53
N LYS A 53 9.19 5.08 10.89
CA LYS A 53 9.65 5.58 12.18
C LYS A 53 8.92 4.90 13.35
N LYS A 54 9.66 4.52 14.39
CA LYS A 54 9.17 3.92 15.65
C LYS A 54 8.82 4.94 16.72
N ASP A 55 9.62 6.01 16.79
CA ASP A 55 9.59 6.96 17.93
C ASP A 55 8.63 8.13 17.71
N SER A 56 7.91 8.15 16.57
CA SER A 56 6.90 9.15 16.23
C SER A 56 5.73 8.50 15.49
N PRO A 57 4.54 9.13 15.48
CA PRO A 57 3.42 8.65 14.66
C PRO A 57 3.86 8.53 13.20
N SER A 58 3.81 7.31 12.68
CA SER A 58 4.13 6.99 11.30
C SER A 58 3.12 5.99 10.74
N GLU A 59 2.88 6.04 9.44
CA GLU A 59 2.01 5.07 8.76
C GLU A 59 2.41 4.82 7.31
N ALA A 60 2.18 3.60 6.84
CA ALA A 60 2.22 3.29 5.42
C ALA A 60 0.79 3.30 4.85
N LEU A 61 0.60 4.03 3.76
CA LEU A 61 -0.64 4.15 3.01
C LEU A 61 -0.51 3.34 1.72
N LEU A 62 -1.22 2.22 1.64
CA LEU A 62 -1.23 1.34 0.48
C LEU A 62 -2.58 1.43 -0.23
N PHE A 63 -2.57 1.58 -1.54
CA PHE A 63 -3.77 1.58 -2.38
C PHE A 63 -3.76 0.33 -3.26
N CYS A 64 -4.42 -0.73 -2.80
CA CYS A 64 -4.32 -2.06 -3.42
C CYS A 64 -5.70 -2.68 -3.64
N PRO A 65 -5.99 -3.24 -4.84
CA PRO A 65 -7.13 -4.13 -5.01
C PRO A 65 -6.97 -5.42 -4.21
N LYS A 66 -8.09 -6.13 -4.02
CA LYS A 66 -8.11 -7.35 -3.23
C LYS A 66 -7.37 -8.50 -3.93
N ARG A 67 -7.58 -8.65 -5.24
CA ARG A 67 -6.98 -9.66 -6.13
C ARG A 67 -7.06 -11.08 -5.55
N GLY A 68 -8.28 -11.56 -5.38
CA GLY A 68 -8.60 -12.86 -4.79
C GLY A 68 -8.22 -12.90 -3.31
N ASP A 69 -7.28 -13.76 -2.96
CA ASP A 69 -6.75 -13.89 -1.59
C ASP A 69 -5.40 -13.18 -1.40
N SER A 70 -4.92 -12.44 -2.41
CA SER A 70 -3.58 -11.86 -2.39
C SER A 70 -3.45 -10.79 -1.31
N LEU A 71 -4.38 -9.84 -1.26
CA LEU A 71 -4.37 -8.82 -0.22
C LEU A 71 -4.47 -9.43 1.18
N ASP A 72 -5.38 -10.38 1.37
CA ASP A 72 -5.59 -11.05 2.66
C ASP A 72 -4.31 -11.79 3.13
N LYS A 73 -3.58 -12.43 2.20
CA LYS A 73 -2.28 -13.06 2.49
C LYS A 73 -1.21 -12.04 2.89
N PHE A 74 -1.14 -10.91 2.20
CA PHE A 74 -0.23 -9.83 2.56
C PHE A 74 -0.53 -9.28 3.96
N LEU A 75 -1.80 -9.08 4.30
CA LEU A 75 -2.22 -8.64 5.63
C LEU A 75 -1.82 -9.62 6.74
N GLY A 76 -1.86 -10.92 6.46
CA GLY A 76 -1.31 -11.94 7.34
C GLY A 76 0.19 -11.76 7.60
N LYS A 77 0.97 -11.37 6.58
CA LYS A 77 2.40 -11.04 6.72
C LYS A 77 2.63 -9.74 7.49
N VAL A 78 1.78 -8.73 7.32
CA VAL A 78 1.81 -7.49 8.11
C VAL A 78 1.65 -7.79 9.60
N ILE A 79 0.62 -8.57 9.98
CA ILE A 79 0.42 -9.01 11.38
C ILE A 79 1.62 -9.83 11.86
N GLY A 80 2.10 -10.78 11.05
CA GLY A 80 3.26 -11.61 11.38
C GLY A 80 4.55 -10.82 11.63
N SER A 81 4.70 -9.66 10.97
CA SER A 81 5.83 -8.74 11.18
C SER A 81 5.70 -7.92 12.48
N GLY A 82 4.56 -7.99 13.18
CA GLY A 82 4.27 -7.21 14.39
C GLY A 82 3.71 -5.82 14.12
N LEU A 83 3.22 -5.56 12.92
CA LEU A 83 2.53 -4.32 12.55
C LEU A 83 1.02 -4.50 12.61
N ASN A 84 0.30 -3.39 12.79
CA ASN A 84 -1.16 -3.32 12.76
C ASN A 84 -1.65 -2.72 11.43
N PHE A 85 -2.90 -3.02 11.04
CA PHE A 85 -3.49 -2.40 9.87
C PHE A 85 -4.97 -2.05 10.03
N THR A 86 -5.44 -1.11 9.22
CA THR A 86 -6.86 -0.85 8.97
C THR A 86 -7.12 -0.79 7.47
N ILE A 87 -8.32 -1.19 7.04
CA ILE A 87 -8.76 -1.13 5.64
C ILE A 87 -9.97 -0.21 5.53
N GLU A 88 -9.94 0.68 4.56
CA GLU A 88 -11.05 1.55 4.23
C GLU A 88 -11.43 1.37 2.75
N ASN A 89 -12.71 1.12 2.51
CA ASN A 89 -13.25 0.96 1.17
C ASN A 89 -13.59 2.32 0.55
N ASN A 90 -14.42 3.12 1.22
CA ASN A 90 -14.85 4.45 0.75
C ASN A 90 -14.00 5.57 1.38
N TYR A 91 -12.71 5.61 1.04
CA TYR A 91 -11.76 6.60 1.57
C TYR A 91 -11.79 7.96 0.86
N ASP A 92 -12.42 8.05 -0.31
CA ASP A 92 -12.59 9.29 -1.06
C ASP A 92 -13.91 9.27 -1.83
N ALA A 93 -14.67 10.37 -1.71
CA ALA A 93 -16.01 10.47 -2.29
C ALA A 93 -16.02 10.43 -3.82
N GLU A 94 -15.00 11.00 -4.49
CA GLU A 94 -14.92 10.99 -5.95
C GLU A 94 -14.47 9.62 -6.47
N ILE A 95 -13.52 8.97 -5.79
CA ILE A 95 -13.11 7.60 -6.11
C ILE A 95 -14.29 6.63 -5.94
N TRP A 96 -15.02 6.74 -4.84
CA TRP A 96 -16.22 5.94 -4.60
C TRP A 96 -17.31 6.20 -5.64
N ARG A 97 -17.55 7.46 -6.00
CA ARG A 97 -18.52 7.80 -7.05
C ARG A 97 -18.15 7.19 -8.40
N ARG A 98 -16.87 7.20 -8.78
CA ARG A 98 -16.38 6.55 -10.01
C ARG A 98 -16.56 5.04 -9.96
N HIS A 99 -16.18 4.43 -8.83
CA HIS A 99 -16.39 3.01 -8.59
C HIS A 99 -17.85 2.59 -8.78
N GLN A 100 -18.79 3.32 -8.17
CA GLN A 100 -20.22 3.06 -8.32
C GLN A 100 -20.67 3.21 -9.77
N ARG A 101 -20.18 4.22 -10.50
CA ARG A 101 -20.50 4.37 -11.93
C ARG A 101 -20.09 3.15 -12.76
N PHE A 102 -18.88 2.64 -12.55
CA PHE A 102 -18.40 1.45 -13.26
C PHE A 102 -19.18 0.19 -12.89
N LEU A 103 -19.64 0.05 -11.63
CA LEU A 103 -20.47 -1.09 -11.23
C LEU A 103 -21.90 -1.06 -11.80
N TYR A 104 -22.49 0.12 -11.97
CA TYR A 104 -23.95 0.25 -12.18
C TYR A 104 -24.36 0.80 -13.55
N GLY A 105 -23.47 0.91 -14.53
CA GLY A 105 -23.89 1.20 -15.91
C GLY A 105 -22.98 2.06 -16.77
N ASP A 106 -21.75 2.34 -16.34
CA ASP A 106 -20.76 3.00 -17.19
C ASP A 106 -19.96 1.97 -18.00
N GLU A 107 -20.29 1.81 -19.28
CA GLU A 107 -19.60 0.90 -20.21
C GLU A 107 -18.24 1.44 -20.71
N SER A 108 -17.77 2.60 -20.23
CA SER A 108 -16.44 3.12 -20.60
C SER A 108 -15.29 2.21 -20.15
N TRP A 109 -15.54 1.34 -19.17
CA TRP A 109 -14.62 0.28 -18.74
C TRP A 109 -15.34 -1.06 -18.61
N PRO A 110 -15.56 -1.79 -19.73
CA PRO A 110 -16.37 -3.03 -19.75
C PRO A 110 -15.82 -4.16 -18.89
N ASN A 111 -14.51 -4.16 -18.63
CA ASN A 111 -13.81 -5.16 -17.83
C ASN A 111 -13.58 -4.73 -16.38
N TYR A 112 -14.31 -3.71 -15.90
CA TYR A 112 -14.22 -3.31 -14.51
C TYR A 112 -14.71 -4.44 -13.59
N GLU A 113 -13.84 -4.93 -12.74
CA GLU A 113 -14.17 -5.94 -11.74
C GLU A 113 -13.61 -5.47 -10.39
N MET A 114 -14.46 -5.43 -9.35
CA MET A 114 -14.12 -4.80 -8.08
C MET A 114 -12.88 -5.42 -7.45
N ASP A 115 -12.77 -6.74 -7.44
CA ASP A 115 -11.66 -7.46 -6.83
C ASP A 115 -10.31 -7.17 -7.53
N HIS A 116 -10.32 -6.92 -8.85
CA HIS A 116 -9.12 -6.65 -9.65
C HIS A 116 -8.81 -5.16 -9.85
N CYS A 117 -9.82 -4.29 -9.78
CA CYS A 117 -9.71 -2.90 -10.22
C CYS A 117 -9.89 -1.88 -9.10
N TYR A 118 -10.67 -2.17 -8.04
CA TYR A 118 -10.95 -1.20 -7.00
C TYR A 118 -9.85 -1.19 -5.93
N PRO A 119 -9.07 -0.09 -5.78
CA PRO A 119 -8.05 -0.04 -4.75
C PRO A 119 -8.71 0.26 -3.41
N LEU A 120 -8.42 -0.57 -2.40
CA LEU A 120 -8.74 -0.31 -1.00
C LEU A 120 -7.61 0.53 -0.37
N LEU A 121 -7.95 1.41 0.57
CA LEU A 121 -6.96 2.12 1.37
C LEU A 121 -6.57 1.27 2.57
N LEU A 122 -5.32 0.84 2.59
CA LEU A 122 -4.68 0.17 3.71
C LEU A 122 -3.84 1.18 4.46
N ARG A 123 -4.00 1.22 5.78
CA ARG A 123 -3.12 1.98 6.68
C ARG A 123 -2.38 0.99 7.56
N ILE A 124 -1.06 0.97 7.50
CA ILE A 124 -0.20 0.07 8.28
C ILE A 124 0.61 0.90 9.27
N ARG A 125 0.67 0.47 10.53
CA ARG A 125 1.28 1.20 11.65
C ARG A 125 1.98 0.24 12.60
N TRP A 126 2.85 0.77 13.45
CA TRP A 126 3.35 0.06 14.63
C TRP A 126 2.20 -0.33 15.57
#